data_AF-A0A4T0WZQ7-F1
#
_entry.id   AF-A0A4T0WZQ7-F1
#
_cell.length_a   1.000
_cell.length_b   1.000
_cell.length_c   1.000
_cell.angle_alpha   90.00
_cell.angle_beta   90.00
_cell.angle_gamma   90.00
#
_symmetry.space_group_name_H-M   'P 1'
#
loop_
_entity.id
_entity.type
_entity.pdbx_description
1 polymer ?
#
loop_
_entity_poly.entity_id
_entity_poly.type
_entity_poly.pdbx_seq_one_letter_code
_entity_poly.pdbx_strand_id
1 'polypeptide(L)'
;MFDLIWYLLSPLTSISLSSRESKSINNTPVLKSVNIPYYLQGENEDSIVLQIKSLTYAFHRYQIANLKPFLKQNTEINDYDFDYIQPEKQLKASKSSSRNGILMNERLDEVYNITQFKKQLINDPYRILIDYSKNKFRSLLILSEDPKKYNFSEIPTLNNSNFKFLVLEPNASHAEYTDILVYKSGIYSEHRVNDKIKIQILDNIISKKLKGPGLSFNKDDKAFIIKSYVEKLAFYVQTQRIYKSSLKLKEREKKERLHKYASENTIQTYKNLKLERSKLTIKEALADENSDIANKSEYLYYSDTETPDSQASSSTSSINFSKLFTPEEKQFCHDHSRLAVRIRIERERTVVSTKSA
;
A
#
# COMPACT_ATOMS: atom_id res chain seq x y z
N MET A 1 19.56 -33.09 -11.37
CA MET A 1 19.06 -34.46 -11.17
C MET A 1 17.62 -34.30 -10.68
N PHE A 2 16.69 -34.02 -11.60
CA PHE A 2 15.95 -35.01 -12.44
C PHE A 2 15.10 -35.90 -11.51
N ASP A 3 13.76 -36.01 -11.56
CA ASP A 3 12.72 -35.80 -12.59
C ASP A 3 11.36 -35.60 -11.86
N LEU A 4 10.39 -34.81 -12.36
CA LEU A 4 9.38 -35.14 -13.39
C LEU A 4 8.52 -36.38 -13.03
N ILE A 5 7.19 -36.26 -12.87
CA ILE A 5 6.12 -36.71 -13.81
C ILE A 5 4.75 -36.43 -13.12
N TRP A 6 3.83 -35.64 -13.73
CA TRP A 6 2.66 -36.08 -14.55
C TRP A 6 1.62 -36.90 -13.74
N TYR A 7 0.29 -36.81 -13.82
CA TYR A 7 -0.79 -36.00 -14.43
C TYR A 7 -2.09 -36.77 -14.07
N LEU A 8 -3.26 -36.15 -14.26
CA LEU A 8 -4.60 -36.77 -14.40
C LEU A 8 -5.28 -37.33 -13.14
N LEU A 9 -6.44 -36.75 -12.80
CA LEU A 9 -7.75 -37.37 -13.06
C LEU A 9 -8.89 -36.45 -12.57
N SER A 10 -9.53 -35.76 -13.53
CA SER A 10 -10.95 -35.46 -13.43
C SER A 10 -11.75 -36.72 -13.76
N PRO A 11 -12.98 -36.83 -13.25
CA PRO A 11 -14.06 -37.24 -14.13
C PRO A 11 -15.25 -36.27 -14.06
N LEU A 12 -15.79 -36.05 -15.26
CA LEU A 12 -17.13 -35.57 -15.54
C LEU A 12 -18.19 -36.44 -14.86
N THR A 13 -19.22 -35.83 -14.27
CA THR A 13 -20.58 -36.38 -14.29
C THR A 13 -21.60 -35.27 -14.45
N SER A 14 -22.14 -35.20 -15.65
CA SER A 14 -23.41 -34.58 -16.01
C SER A 14 -24.57 -35.37 -15.41
N ILE A 15 -25.48 -34.71 -14.68
CA ILE A 15 -26.83 -35.23 -14.41
C ILE A 15 -27.84 -34.20 -14.89
N SER A 16 -28.51 -34.55 -15.98
CA SER A 16 -29.76 -33.93 -16.43
C SER A 16 -30.90 -34.39 -15.53
N LEU A 17 -31.64 -33.45 -14.94
CA LEU A 17 -32.95 -33.72 -14.36
C LEU A 17 -33.99 -32.91 -15.15
N SER A 18 -34.66 -33.63 -16.05
CA SER A 18 -35.95 -33.26 -16.62
C SER A 18 -36.98 -33.34 -15.50
N SER A 19 -37.63 -32.22 -15.17
CA SER A 19 -38.83 -32.22 -14.34
C SER A 19 -39.95 -31.46 -15.06
N ARG A 20 -41.03 -32.20 -15.23
CA ARG A 20 -42.29 -31.88 -15.89
C ARG A 20 -42.94 -30.60 -15.35
N GLU A 21 -43.56 -29.87 -16.28
CA GLU A 21 -44.53 -28.83 -16.00
C GLU A 21 -45.72 -29.40 -15.23
N SER A 22 -45.97 -28.86 -14.04
CA SER A 22 -47.28 -28.91 -13.39
C SER A 22 -47.64 -27.48 -12.96
N LYS A 23 -48.58 -26.89 -13.70
CA LYS A 23 -49.21 -25.61 -13.38
C LYS A 23 -50.00 -25.77 -12.07
N SER A 24 -49.42 -25.31 -10.96
CA SER A 24 -50.12 -25.08 -9.70
C SER A 24 -50.09 -23.58 -9.42
N ILE A 25 -51.27 -22.96 -9.49
CA ILE A 25 -51.50 -21.57 -9.08
C ILE A 25 -51.57 -21.58 -7.55
N ASN A 26 -50.42 -21.43 -6.91
CA ASN A 26 -50.33 -21.13 -5.49
C ASN A 26 -49.61 -19.79 -5.35
N ASN A 27 -50.35 -18.75 -4.94
CA ASN A 27 -49.82 -17.45 -4.54
C ASN A 27 -49.12 -17.58 -3.17
N THR A 28 -48.07 -18.38 -3.09
CA THR A 28 -47.08 -18.28 -2.02
C THR A 28 -46.13 -17.14 -2.40
N PRO A 29 -45.84 -16.18 -1.50
CA PRO A 29 -44.79 -15.21 -1.76
C PRO A 29 -43.50 -15.99 -1.94
N VAL A 30 -43.02 -16.07 -3.18
CA VAL A 30 -41.68 -16.58 -3.49
C VAL A 30 -40.74 -15.65 -2.73
N LEU A 31 -40.27 -16.11 -1.56
CA LEU A 31 -39.12 -15.53 -0.89
C LEU A 31 -38.00 -15.62 -1.90
N LYS A 32 -37.79 -14.52 -2.65
CA LYS A 32 -36.61 -14.35 -3.49
C LYS A 32 -35.43 -14.68 -2.58
N SER A 33 -34.73 -15.77 -2.87
CA SER A 33 -33.52 -16.13 -2.16
C SER A 33 -32.66 -14.87 -2.09
N VAL A 34 -32.42 -14.39 -0.88
CA VAL A 34 -31.62 -13.18 -0.68
C VAL A 34 -30.23 -13.52 -1.21
N ASN A 35 -29.82 -12.86 -2.29
CA ASN A 35 -28.52 -13.11 -2.90
C ASN A 35 -27.46 -12.41 -2.01
N ILE A 36 -26.86 -13.18 -1.10
CA ILE A 36 -25.87 -12.70 -0.14
C ILE A 36 -24.51 -12.63 -0.84
N PRO A 37 -23.78 -11.50 -0.79
CA PRO A 37 -22.51 -11.34 -1.48
C PRO A 37 -21.41 -12.20 -0.84
N TYR A 38 -20.57 -12.79 -1.69
CA TYR A 38 -19.37 -13.52 -1.28
C TYR A 38 -18.10 -12.69 -1.44
N TYR A 39 -18.15 -11.56 -2.14
CA TYR A 39 -17.04 -10.67 -2.42
C TYR A 39 -15.89 -11.37 -3.16
N LEU A 40 -16.21 -12.34 -3.99
CA LEU A 40 -15.24 -13.04 -4.82
C LEU A 40 -14.94 -12.22 -6.09
N GLN A 41 -13.78 -12.47 -6.69
CA GLN A 41 -13.39 -11.96 -8.00
C GLN A 41 -13.15 -13.15 -8.93
N GLY A 42 -13.19 -12.90 -10.23
CA GLY A 42 -13.01 -13.94 -11.25
C GLY A 42 -14.34 -14.46 -11.77
N GLU A 43 -14.37 -15.72 -12.20
CA GLU A 43 -15.60 -16.34 -12.74
C GLU A 43 -16.70 -16.49 -11.67
N ASN A 44 -16.31 -16.56 -10.39
CA ASN A 44 -17.23 -16.66 -9.26
C ASN A 44 -17.58 -15.30 -8.63
N GLU A 45 -17.34 -14.19 -9.34
CA GLU A 45 -17.66 -12.86 -8.83
C GLU A 45 -19.18 -12.67 -8.61
N ASP A 46 -19.57 -11.87 -7.61
CA ASP A 46 -20.99 -11.57 -7.38
C ASP A 46 -21.57 -10.82 -8.59
N SER A 47 -22.89 -10.87 -8.80
CA SER A 47 -23.52 -10.07 -9.87
C SER A 47 -23.17 -8.59 -9.72
N ILE A 48 -22.97 -7.87 -10.83
CA ILE A 48 -22.52 -6.46 -10.84
C ILE A 48 -23.41 -5.56 -9.95
N VAL A 49 -24.73 -5.75 -10.01
CA VAL A 49 -25.68 -5.00 -9.18
C VAL A 49 -25.47 -5.29 -7.68
N LEU A 50 -25.21 -6.56 -7.32
CA LEU A 50 -24.95 -6.95 -5.94
C LEU A 50 -23.61 -6.39 -5.45
N GLN A 51 -22.55 -6.46 -6.27
CA GLN A 51 -21.24 -5.88 -5.95
C GLN A 51 -21.34 -4.39 -5.66
N ILE A 52 -22.01 -3.63 -6.54
CA ILE A 52 -22.13 -2.17 -6.36
C ILE A 52 -22.84 -1.86 -5.04
N LYS A 53 -23.97 -2.53 -4.76
CA LYS A 53 -24.74 -2.31 -3.54
C LYS A 53 -23.96 -2.70 -2.29
N SER A 54 -23.37 -3.90 -2.27
CA SER A 54 -22.66 -4.43 -1.12
C SER A 54 -21.37 -3.65 -0.82
N LEU A 55 -20.59 -3.31 -1.84
CA LEU A 55 -19.36 -2.53 -1.68
C LEU A 55 -19.63 -1.07 -1.30
N THR A 56 -20.72 -0.47 -1.81
CA THR A 56 -21.14 0.87 -1.36
C THR A 56 -21.50 0.84 0.11
N TYR A 57 -22.28 -0.16 0.54
CA TYR A 57 -22.61 -0.34 1.95
C TYR A 57 -21.35 -0.56 2.81
N ALA A 58 -20.46 -1.47 2.41
CA ALA A 58 -19.20 -1.75 3.10
C ALA A 58 -18.29 -0.52 3.19
N PHE A 59 -18.21 0.29 2.13
CA PHE A 59 -17.43 1.54 2.10
C PHE A 59 -17.83 2.48 3.24
N HIS A 60 -19.13 2.71 3.38
CA HIS A 60 -19.67 3.57 4.43
C HIS A 60 -19.59 2.90 5.80
N ARG A 61 -20.01 1.64 5.90
CA ARG A 61 -20.06 0.85 7.14
C ARG A 61 -18.71 0.75 7.83
N TYR A 62 -17.64 0.57 7.07
CA TYR A 62 -16.25 0.49 7.54
C TYR A 62 -15.44 1.75 7.26
N GLN A 63 -16.09 2.87 6.92
CA GLN A 63 -15.43 4.16 6.66
C GLN A 63 -14.09 4.02 5.93
N ILE A 64 -14.07 3.27 4.82
CA ILE A 64 -12.82 2.76 4.22
C ILE A 64 -11.82 3.89 3.91
N ALA A 65 -12.32 5.07 3.52
CA ALA A 65 -11.51 6.26 3.28
C ALA A 65 -10.71 6.73 4.53
N ASN A 66 -11.27 6.52 5.73
CA ASN A 66 -10.71 6.97 7.01
C ASN A 66 -9.84 5.91 7.69
N LEU A 67 -9.60 4.75 7.08
CA LEU A 67 -8.72 3.74 7.67
C LEU A 67 -7.29 4.29 7.85
N LYS A 68 -6.62 3.90 8.94
CA LYS A 68 -5.19 4.14 9.09
C LYS A 68 -4.39 3.25 8.14
N PRO A 69 -3.10 3.58 7.90
CA PRO A 69 -2.28 2.80 7.00
C PRO A 69 -1.96 1.37 7.48
N PHE A 70 -2.14 1.05 8.76
CA PHE A 70 -1.94 -0.29 9.30
C PHE A 70 -3.15 -0.70 10.14
N LEU A 71 -3.42 -2.00 10.17
CA LEU A 71 -4.42 -2.60 11.05
C LEU A 71 -3.96 -2.50 12.52
N LYS A 72 -4.91 -2.37 13.44
CA LYS A 72 -4.67 -2.45 14.87
C LYS A 72 -4.66 -3.91 15.29
N GLN A 73 -3.64 -4.32 16.03
CA GLN A 73 -3.65 -5.62 16.67
C GLN A 73 -4.56 -5.56 17.90
N ASN A 74 -5.57 -6.43 17.96
CA ASN A 74 -6.37 -6.67 19.14
C ASN A 74 -5.62 -7.69 20.02
N THR A 75 -5.12 -7.22 21.16
CA THR A 75 -4.35 -8.02 22.11
C THR A 75 -5.17 -9.09 22.81
N GLU A 76 -6.49 -8.92 22.92
CA GLU A 76 -7.37 -9.86 23.63
C GLU A 76 -7.66 -11.11 22.80
N ILE A 77 -7.85 -10.94 21.49
CA ILE A 77 -8.25 -12.01 20.56
C ILE A 77 -7.05 -12.47 19.70
N ASN A 78 -5.89 -11.83 19.85
CA ASN A 78 -4.71 -12.01 19.00
C ASN A 78 -5.07 -11.98 17.50
N ASP A 79 -5.89 -10.99 17.15
CA ASP A 79 -6.35 -10.79 15.78
C ASP A 79 -6.18 -9.34 15.34
N TYR A 80 -6.38 -9.07 14.06
CA TYR A 80 -6.31 -7.72 13.53
C TYR A 80 -7.70 -7.10 13.39
N ASP A 81 -7.77 -5.78 13.59
CA ASP A 81 -8.96 -4.99 13.31
C ASP A 81 -8.60 -3.70 12.57
N PHE A 82 -9.60 -3.07 11.96
CA PHE A 82 -9.50 -1.75 11.38
C PHE A 82 -9.20 -0.71 12.45
N ASP A 83 -8.25 0.17 12.14
CA ASP A 83 -7.96 1.38 12.89
C ASP A 83 -8.34 2.59 12.03
N TYR A 84 -8.80 3.65 12.66
CA TYR A 84 -9.38 4.80 11.99
C TYR A 84 -8.63 6.08 12.34
N ILE A 85 -8.45 6.95 11.36
CA ILE A 85 -8.00 8.32 11.57
C ILE A 85 -9.17 9.05 12.24
N GLN A 86 -9.20 9.07 13.57
CA GLN A 86 -10.18 9.87 14.29
C GLN A 86 -9.84 11.35 14.10
N PRO A 87 -10.78 12.20 13.67
CA PRO A 87 -10.58 13.63 13.77
C PRO A 87 -10.47 14.00 15.26
N GLU A 88 -9.37 14.64 15.67
CA GLU A 88 -9.08 15.05 17.06
C GLU A 88 -10.26 15.76 17.76
N LYS A 89 -11.15 16.37 16.99
CA LYS A 89 -12.35 17.08 17.47
C LYS A 89 -13.45 16.17 18.05
N GLN A 90 -13.40 14.84 17.85
CA GLN A 90 -14.43 13.91 18.37
C GLN A 90 -14.09 13.33 19.76
N LEU A 91 -12.86 13.46 20.24
CA LEU A 91 -12.45 12.99 21.57
C LEU A 91 -13.07 13.82 22.71
N LYS A 92 -13.53 15.04 22.45
CA LYS A 92 -14.12 15.93 23.48
C LYS A 92 -15.66 15.89 23.56
N ALA A 93 -16.34 15.14 22.69
CA ALA A 93 -17.81 15.10 22.64
C ALA A 93 -18.41 13.71 22.95
N SER A 94 -17.60 12.71 23.28
CA SER A 94 -18.06 11.32 23.40
C SER A 94 -18.42 10.94 24.84
N LYS A 95 -19.43 11.62 25.41
CA LYS A 95 -20.27 11.07 26.50
C LYS A 95 -21.78 11.25 26.25
N SER A 96 -22.17 11.85 25.13
CA SER A 96 -23.57 11.89 24.72
C SER A 96 -23.69 11.59 23.22
N SER A 97 -24.19 10.39 22.94
CA SER A 97 -25.19 10.08 21.92
C SER A 97 -25.06 10.77 20.56
N SER A 98 -24.77 9.96 19.54
CA SER A 98 -25.23 10.14 18.15
C SER A 98 -24.77 11.41 17.42
N ARG A 99 -23.58 11.37 16.80
CA ARG A 99 -23.24 12.30 15.68
C ARG A 99 -22.39 11.64 14.61
N ASN A 100 -23.06 10.82 13.82
CA ASN A 100 -23.02 10.73 12.34
C ASN A 100 -23.70 9.41 11.98
N GLY A 101 -24.98 9.49 11.59
CA GLY A 101 -25.89 8.37 11.41
C GLY A 101 -25.54 7.42 10.27
N ILE A 102 -24.44 6.67 10.40
CA ILE A 102 -24.40 5.33 9.85
C ILE A 102 -25.24 4.52 10.84
N LEU A 103 -26.55 4.46 10.58
CA LEU A 103 -27.45 3.56 11.29
C LEU A 103 -26.79 2.17 11.19
N MET A 104 -26.31 1.64 12.31
CA MET A 104 -25.81 0.27 12.40
C MET A 104 -27.00 -0.63 12.12
N ASN A 105 -27.21 -0.93 10.83
CA ASN A 105 -28.35 -1.70 10.39
C ASN A 105 -27.91 -3.16 10.38
N GLU A 106 -28.10 -3.82 11.52
CA GLU A 106 -27.73 -5.23 11.71
C GLU A 106 -28.32 -6.12 10.60
N ARG A 107 -29.54 -5.82 10.14
CA ARG A 107 -30.15 -6.53 9.01
C ARG A 107 -29.38 -6.34 7.71
N LEU A 108 -28.86 -5.14 7.43
CA LEU A 108 -28.01 -4.92 6.26
C LEU A 108 -26.62 -5.52 6.43
N ASP A 109 -26.08 -5.58 7.65
CA ASP A 109 -24.82 -6.28 7.94
C ASP A 109 -24.94 -7.78 7.63
N GLU A 110 -26.10 -8.39 7.91
CA GLU A 110 -26.44 -9.76 7.53
C GLU A 110 -26.66 -9.91 6.02
N VAL A 111 -27.53 -9.10 5.42
CA VAL A 111 -27.88 -9.16 3.99
C VAL A 111 -26.65 -8.98 3.10
N TYR A 112 -25.75 -8.06 3.47
CA TYR A 112 -24.52 -7.83 2.74
C TYR A 112 -23.32 -8.57 3.33
N ASN A 113 -23.50 -9.46 4.29
CA ASN A 113 -22.42 -10.28 4.85
C ASN A 113 -21.12 -9.50 5.16
N ILE A 114 -21.30 -8.41 5.90
CA ILE A 114 -20.25 -7.44 6.22
C ILE A 114 -19.08 -8.11 6.99
N THR A 115 -19.39 -9.13 7.79
CA THR A 115 -18.41 -9.98 8.46
C THR A 115 -17.48 -10.69 7.47
N GLN A 116 -18.01 -11.28 6.40
CA GLN A 116 -17.20 -11.95 5.39
C GLN A 116 -16.33 -10.96 4.63
N PHE A 117 -16.86 -9.79 4.26
CA PHE A 117 -16.07 -8.72 3.65
C PHE A 117 -14.86 -8.34 4.51
N LYS A 118 -15.09 -8.09 5.82
CA LYS A 118 -14.00 -7.76 6.75
C LYS A 118 -12.98 -8.89 6.82
N LYS A 119 -13.44 -10.14 6.93
CA LYS A 119 -12.54 -11.32 6.93
C LYS A 119 -11.70 -11.38 5.68
N GLN A 120 -12.23 -11.09 4.49
CA GLN A 120 -11.43 -11.09 3.27
C GLN A 120 -10.31 -10.03 3.27
N LEU A 121 -10.54 -8.85 3.85
CA LEU A 121 -9.51 -7.82 3.95
C LEU A 121 -8.46 -8.17 5.02
N ILE A 122 -8.89 -8.77 6.13
CA ILE A 122 -8.03 -9.07 7.29
C ILE A 122 -7.31 -10.43 7.16
N ASN A 123 -7.84 -11.40 6.44
CA ASN A 123 -7.19 -12.70 6.23
C ASN A 123 -6.33 -12.71 4.96
N ASP A 124 -5.71 -11.57 4.67
CA ASP A 124 -4.77 -11.42 3.57
C ASP A 124 -3.33 -11.32 4.11
N PRO A 125 -2.37 -12.11 3.63
CA PRO A 125 -0.98 -11.99 4.05
C PRO A 125 -0.35 -10.61 3.81
N TYR A 126 -0.85 -9.87 2.82
CA TYR A 126 -0.36 -8.54 2.47
C TYR A 126 -0.98 -7.43 3.34
N ARG A 127 -1.90 -7.76 4.27
CA ARG A 127 -2.51 -6.78 5.20
C ARG A 127 -1.52 -6.01 6.08
N ILE A 128 -0.30 -6.53 6.24
CA ILE A 128 0.77 -5.87 7.00
C ILE A 128 1.47 -4.77 6.21
N LEU A 129 1.19 -4.66 4.90
CA LEU A 129 1.71 -3.59 4.05
C LEU A 129 0.86 -2.34 4.21
N ILE A 130 1.53 -1.20 4.07
CA ILE A 130 0.90 0.11 4.23
C ILE A 130 -0.29 0.28 3.29
N ASP A 131 -1.40 0.79 3.84
CA ASP A 131 -2.67 1.08 3.17
C ASP A 131 -3.26 -0.10 2.36
N TYR A 132 -2.84 -1.34 2.63
CA TYR A 132 -3.24 -2.49 1.81
C TYR A 132 -4.76 -2.69 1.79
N SER A 133 -5.43 -2.61 2.94
CA SER A 133 -6.89 -2.79 3.02
C SER A 133 -7.66 -1.78 2.16
N LYS A 134 -7.20 -0.52 2.08
CA LYS A 134 -7.80 0.50 1.19
C LYS A 134 -7.61 0.13 -0.28
N ASN A 135 -6.42 -0.32 -0.64
CA ASN A 135 -6.07 -0.61 -2.02
C ASN A 135 -6.66 -1.93 -2.52
N LYS A 136 -6.80 -2.92 -1.64
CA LYS A 136 -7.60 -4.11 -1.90
C LYS A 136 -9.09 -3.76 -2.07
N PHE A 137 -9.61 -2.82 -1.27
CA PHE A 137 -10.96 -2.33 -1.51
C PHE A 137 -11.11 -1.64 -2.87
N ARG A 138 -10.17 -0.75 -3.25
CA ARG A 138 -10.16 -0.11 -4.58
C ARG A 138 -10.16 -1.13 -5.71
N SER A 139 -9.44 -2.24 -5.56
CA SER A 139 -9.46 -3.29 -6.58
C SER A 139 -10.79 -4.02 -6.69
N LEU A 140 -11.57 -4.09 -5.61
CA LEU A 140 -12.93 -4.64 -5.66
C LEU A 140 -13.91 -3.72 -6.38
N LEU A 141 -13.61 -2.41 -6.48
CA LEU A 141 -14.43 -1.45 -7.24
C LEU A 141 -14.26 -1.55 -8.77
N ILE A 142 -13.41 -2.46 -9.26
CA ILE A 142 -13.13 -2.64 -10.70
C ILE A 142 -14.01 -3.76 -11.26
N LEU A 143 -15.17 -3.36 -11.77
CA LEU A 143 -16.23 -4.21 -12.31
C LEU A 143 -15.82 -4.85 -13.64
N SER A 144 -16.31 -6.08 -13.88
CA SER A 144 -16.01 -6.85 -15.11
C SER A 144 -16.89 -6.49 -16.29
N GLU A 145 -18.02 -5.82 -16.04
CA GLU A 145 -18.97 -5.45 -17.08
C GLU A 145 -19.60 -4.09 -16.77
N ASP A 146 -20.07 -3.39 -17.80
CA ASP A 146 -20.76 -2.10 -17.65
C ASP A 146 -22.11 -2.29 -16.90
N PRO A 147 -22.32 -1.61 -15.76
CA PRO A 147 -23.58 -1.68 -15.01
C PRO A 147 -24.83 -1.32 -15.83
N LYS A 148 -24.67 -0.52 -16.91
CA LYS A 148 -25.78 -0.15 -17.81
C LYS A 148 -26.42 -1.37 -18.48
N LYS A 149 -25.68 -2.47 -18.68
CA LYS A 149 -26.20 -3.73 -19.23
C LYS A 149 -27.29 -4.35 -18.33
N TYR A 150 -27.39 -3.93 -17.07
CA TYR A 150 -28.33 -4.47 -16.08
C TYR A 150 -29.39 -3.46 -15.61
N ASN A 151 -29.70 -2.44 -16.44
CA ASN A 151 -30.63 -1.36 -16.09
C ASN A 151 -30.25 -0.62 -14.79
N PHE A 152 -28.95 -0.55 -14.48
CA PHE A 152 -28.46 0.21 -13.34
C PHE A 152 -28.23 1.66 -13.79
N SER A 153 -29.23 2.51 -13.59
CA SER A 153 -29.31 3.86 -14.17
C SER A 153 -28.18 4.80 -13.73
N GLU A 154 -27.73 4.69 -12.48
CA GLU A 154 -26.70 5.58 -11.93
C GLU A 154 -25.80 4.83 -10.94
N ILE A 155 -24.48 4.89 -11.18
CA ILE A 155 -23.48 4.31 -10.28
C ILE A 155 -23.35 5.22 -9.06
N PRO A 156 -23.51 4.71 -7.83
CA PRO A 156 -23.40 5.53 -6.63
C PRO A 156 -22.00 6.14 -6.52
N THR A 157 -21.95 7.44 -6.24
CA THR A 157 -20.71 8.14 -5.93
C THR A 157 -20.33 7.86 -4.48
N LEU A 158 -19.18 7.24 -4.28
CA LEU A 158 -18.53 7.21 -2.97
C LEU A 158 -17.97 8.62 -2.76
N ASN A 159 -18.31 9.31 -1.67
CA ASN A 159 -17.94 10.72 -1.40
C ASN A 159 -16.42 10.95 -1.19
N ASN A 160 -15.58 10.37 -2.05
CA ASN A 160 -14.14 10.43 -2.05
C ASN A 160 -13.62 10.19 -3.48
N SER A 161 -12.87 11.14 -4.03
CA SER A 161 -12.36 11.07 -5.42
C SER A 161 -11.45 9.87 -5.71
N ASN A 162 -10.84 9.28 -4.67
CA ASN A 162 -9.93 8.15 -4.80
C ASN A 162 -10.63 6.78 -4.71
N PHE A 163 -11.96 6.75 -4.57
CA PHE A 163 -12.77 5.54 -4.57
C PHE A 163 -13.92 5.70 -5.55
N LYS A 164 -13.87 4.98 -6.67
CA LYS A 164 -14.90 5.02 -7.70
C LYS A 164 -15.01 3.65 -8.35
N PHE A 165 -16.22 3.31 -8.75
CA PHE A 165 -16.42 2.13 -9.59
C PHE A 165 -15.84 2.39 -10.98
N LEU A 166 -15.09 1.42 -11.48
CA LEU A 166 -14.50 1.44 -12.81
C LEU A 166 -14.88 0.16 -13.53
N VAL A 167 -14.98 0.24 -14.85
CA VAL A 167 -15.24 -0.93 -15.69
C VAL A 167 -13.94 -1.32 -16.38
N LEU A 168 -13.59 -2.59 -16.29
CA LEU A 168 -12.49 -3.20 -17.01
C LEU A 168 -12.96 -4.58 -17.44
N GLU A 169 -13.31 -4.71 -18.72
CA GLU A 169 -13.73 -6.00 -19.27
C GLU A 169 -12.54 -6.98 -19.26
N PRO A 170 -12.77 -8.29 -19.06
CA PRO A 170 -11.68 -9.24 -18.97
C PRO A 170 -10.82 -9.26 -20.23
N ASN A 171 -11.45 -9.27 -21.40
CA ASN A 171 -10.81 -9.26 -22.71
C ASN A 171 -10.31 -7.86 -23.15
N ALA A 172 -10.26 -6.88 -22.25
CA ALA A 172 -9.77 -5.54 -22.56
C ALA A 172 -8.31 -5.56 -23.03
N SER A 173 -7.96 -4.57 -23.86
CA SER A 173 -6.62 -4.40 -24.39
C SER A 173 -5.61 -4.03 -23.29
N HIS A 174 -4.32 -4.24 -23.56
CA HIS A 174 -3.26 -3.84 -22.65
C HIS A 174 -3.30 -2.33 -22.32
N ALA A 175 -3.63 -1.50 -23.31
CA ALA A 175 -3.78 -0.05 -23.11
C ALA A 175 -4.91 0.29 -22.13
N GLU A 176 -6.04 -0.41 -22.21
CA GLU A 176 -7.16 -0.22 -21.27
C GLU A 176 -6.83 -0.69 -19.86
N TYR A 177 -6.13 -1.83 -19.72
CA TYR A 177 -5.60 -2.26 -18.42
C TYR A 177 -4.69 -1.19 -17.80
N THR A 178 -3.84 -0.57 -18.62
CA THR A 178 -2.96 0.52 -18.17
C THR A 178 -3.77 1.74 -17.75
N ASP A 179 -4.72 2.18 -18.58
CA ASP A 179 -5.56 3.33 -18.30
C ASP A 179 -6.36 3.17 -17.00
N ILE A 180 -7.02 2.02 -16.83
CA ILE A 180 -7.81 1.74 -15.63
C ILE A 180 -6.93 1.57 -14.40
N LEU A 181 -5.91 0.71 -14.44
CA LEU A 181 -5.14 0.36 -13.24
C LEU A 181 -4.14 1.44 -12.82
N VAL A 182 -3.47 2.10 -13.77
CA VAL A 182 -2.41 3.07 -13.46
C VAL A 182 -2.99 4.47 -13.23
N TYR A 183 -3.89 4.92 -14.10
CA TYR A 183 -4.32 6.32 -14.12
C TYR A 183 -5.67 6.54 -13.41
N LYS A 184 -6.61 5.61 -13.52
CA LYS A 184 -7.98 5.84 -13.02
C LYS A 184 -8.27 5.21 -11.65
N SER A 185 -7.68 4.06 -11.31
CA SER A 185 -8.04 3.26 -10.13
C SER A 185 -7.82 3.94 -8.77
N GLY A 186 -6.90 4.91 -8.70
CA GLY A 186 -6.46 5.49 -7.43
C GLY A 186 -5.72 4.51 -6.52
N ILE A 187 -5.34 3.32 -7.01
CA ILE A 187 -4.55 2.33 -6.27
C ILE A 187 -3.21 2.98 -5.89
N TYR A 188 -2.94 3.02 -4.59
CA TYR A 188 -1.79 3.66 -3.95
C TYR A 188 -1.66 5.16 -4.22
N SER A 189 -2.78 5.87 -4.45
CA SER A 189 -2.82 7.32 -4.64
C SER A 189 -2.29 8.14 -3.47
N GLU A 190 -2.25 7.57 -2.26
CA GLU A 190 -1.63 8.20 -1.08
C GLU A 190 -0.10 8.31 -1.19
N HIS A 191 0.51 7.57 -2.12
CA HIS A 191 1.95 7.44 -2.26
C HIS A 191 2.40 7.95 -3.64
N ARG A 192 3.42 8.82 -3.66
CA ARG A 192 4.02 9.32 -4.89
C ARG A 192 4.87 8.22 -5.56
N VAL A 193 4.23 7.38 -6.35
CA VAL A 193 4.89 6.36 -7.20
C VAL A 193 4.90 6.85 -8.64
N ASN A 194 6.08 6.84 -9.27
CA ASN A 194 6.25 7.21 -10.67
C ASN A 194 5.45 6.25 -11.58
N ASP A 195 4.69 6.81 -12.52
CA ASP A 195 3.83 6.03 -13.42
C ASP A 195 4.63 5.06 -14.29
N LYS A 196 5.88 5.39 -14.65
CA LYS A 196 6.77 4.45 -15.36
C LYS A 196 6.96 3.14 -14.59
N ILE A 197 7.08 3.21 -13.27
CA ILE A 197 7.24 2.03 -12.41
C ILE A 197 5.92 1.26 -12.32
N LYS A 198 4.79 1.96 -12.20
CA LYS A 198 3.46 1.33 -12.22
C LYS A 198 3.23 0.56 -13.53
N ILE A 199 3.53 1.19 -14.67
CA ILE A 199 3.42 0.57 -16.01
C ILE A 199 4.36 -0.64 -16.09
N GLN A 200 5.64 -0.51 -15.71
CA GLN A 200 6.58 -1.63 -15.70
C GLN A 200 6.10 -2.81 -14.82
N ILE A 201 5.50 -2.54 -13.67
CA ILE A 201 4.93 -3.60 -12.82
C ILE A 201 3.79 -4.32 -13.55
N LEU A 202 2.89 -3.56 -14.20
CA LEU A 202 1.75 -4.09 -14.94
C LEU A 202 2.19 -4.89 -16.17
N ASP A 203 3.09 -4.35 -16.99
CA ASP A 203 3.67 -5.01 -18.17
C ASP A 203 4.25 -6.38 -17.80
N ASN A 204 4.99 -6.43 -16.68
CA ASN A 204 5.59 -7.66 -16.17
C ASN A 204 4.56 -8.69 -15.67
N ILE A 205 3.36 -8.26 -15.29
CA ILE A 205 2.26 -9.17 -14.90
C ILE A 205 1.57 -9.69 -16.16
N ILE A 206 1.17 -8.79 -17.05
CA ILE A 206 0.46 -9.10 -18.29
C ILE A 206 1.30 -10.01 -19.18
N SER A 207 2.58 -9.70 -19.39
CA SER A 207 3.50 -10.52 -20.20
C SER A 207 3.71 -11.93 -19.64
N LYS A 208 3.62 -12.11 -18.32
CA LYS A 208 3.70 -13.45 -17.70
C LYS A 208 2.44 -14.27 -17.91
N LYS A 209 1.30 -13.59 -18.06
CA LYS A 209 -0.01 -14.21 -18.22
C LYS A 209 -0.34 -14.51 -19.68
N LEU A 210 0.07 -13.63 -20.61
CA LEU A 210 0.01 -13.84 -22.06
C LEU A 210 1.10 -14.81 -22.52
N LYS A 211 0.92 -16.10 -22.22
CA LYS A 211 1.76 -17.18 -22.78
C LYS A 211 0.94 -18.02 -23.74
N GLY A 212 0.69 -17.48 -24.93
CA GLY A 212 0.09 -18.23 -26.05
C GLY A 212 -0.52 -17.32 -27.11
N PRO A 213 -0.42 -17.66 -28.40
CA PRO A 213 -1.07 -16.90 -29.47
C PRO A 213 -2.60 -17.00 -29.35
N GLY A 214 -3.30 -15.87 -29.45
CA GLY A 214 -4.77 -15.81 -29.53
C GLY A 214 -5.55 -15.96 -28.22
N LEU A 215 -4.89 -15.94 -27.06
CA LEU A 215 -5.57 -16.04 -25.76
C LEU A 215 -6.12 -14.67 -25.34
N SER A 216 -7.45 -14.54 -25.35
CA SER A 216 -8.15 -13.47 -24.63
C SER A 216 -8.19 -13.78 -23.15
N PHE A 217 -8.02 -12.77 -22.29
CA PHE A 217 -8.17 -12.94 -20.85
C PHE A 217 -9.63 -13.24 -20.46
N ASN A 218 -9.80 -14.18 -19.53
CA ASN A 218 -11.08 -14.45 -18.87
C ASN A 218 -11.19 -13.69 -17.52
N LYS A 219 -12.30 -13.85 -16.78
CA LYS A 219 -12.50 -13.09 -15.53
C LYS A 219 -11.44 -13.47 -14.49
N ASP A 220 -11.03 -14.72 -14.43
CA ASP A 220 -9.98 -15.18 -13.51
C ASP A 220 -8.62 -14.55 -13.83
N ASP A 221 -8.28 -14.40 -15.11
CA ASP A 221 -7.06 -13.74 -15.57
C ASP A 221 -7.07 -12.27 -15.18
N LYS A 222 -8.20 -11.58 -15.38
CA LYS A 222 -8.40 -10.20 -14.92
C LYS A 222 -8.22 -10.10 -13.41
N ALA A 223 -8.89 -10.94 -12.64
CA ALA A 223 -8.80 -10.95 -11.18
C ALA A 223 -7.34 -11.17 -10.72
N PHE A 224 -6.64 -12.11 -11.35
CA PHE A 224 -5.22 -12.36 -11.10
C PHE A 224 -4.35 -11.15 -11.43
N ILE A 225 -4.55 -10.49 -12.56
CA ILE A 225 -3.78 -9.31 -12.98
C ILE A 225 -3.97 -8.19 -11.96
N ILE A 226 -5.22 -7.87 -11.60
CA ILE A 226 -5.56 -6.82 -10.63
C ILE A 226 -4.92 -7.13 -9.26
N LYS A 227 -5.14 -8.35 -8.74
CA LYS A 227 -4.58 -8.78 -7.46
C LYS A 227 -3.05 -8.67 -7.47
N SER A 228 -2.40 -9.22 -8.49
CA SER A 228 -0.94 -9.18 -8.64
C SER A 228 -0.42 -7.75 -8.72
N TYR A 229 -1.15 -6.86 -9.37
CA TYR A 229 -0.79 -5.46 -9.49
C TYR A 229 -0.81 -4.76 -8.13
N VAL A 230 -1.91 -4.91 -7.38
CA VAL A 230 -2.04 -4.36 -6.01
C VAL A 230 -0.94 -4.90 -5.10
N GLU A 231 -0.72 -6.21 -5.08
CA GLU A 231 0.30 -6.85 -4.23
C GLU A 231 1.73 -6.39 -4.56
N LYS A 232 2.09 -6.33 -5.85
CA LYS A 232 3.44 -5.88 -6.26
C LYS A 232 3.64 -4.39 -6.00
N LEU A 233 2.62 -3.57 -6.22
CA LEU A 233 2.70 -2.15 -5.94
C LEU A 233 2.78 -1.88 -4.44
N ALA A 234 2.02 -2.61 -3.63
CA ALA A 234 2.11 -2.60 -2.17
C ALA A 234 3.52 -2.92 -1.69
N PHE A 235 4.11 -4.00 -2.24
CA PHE A 235 5.47 -4.42 -1.94
C PHE A 235 6.50 -3.33 -2.29
N TYR A 236 6.37 -2.72 -3.47
CA TYR A 236 7.23 -1.62 -3.92
C TYR A 236 7.13 -0.40 -2.99
N VAL A 237 5.91 0.05 -2.70
CA VAL A 237 5.65 1.21 -1.82
C VAL A 237 6.24 0.98 -0.43
N GLN A 238 6.00 -0.19 0.17
CA GLN A 238 6.54 -0.53 1.48
C GLN A 238 8.07 -0.57 1.47
N THR A 239 8.67 -1.14 0.42
CA THR A 239 10.14 -1.19 0.26
C THR A 239 10.73 0.20 0.20
N GLN A 240 10.17 1.09 -0.62
CA GLN A 240 10.62 2.48 -0.75
C GLN A 240 10.47 3.25 0.57
N ARG A 241 9.39 3.03 1.31
CA ARG A 241 9.17 3.67 2.61
C ARG A 241 10.25 3.25 3.61
N ILE A 242 10.52 1.96 3.75
CA ILE A 242 11.56 1.44 4.67
C ILE A 242 12.92 1.95 4.23
N TYR A 243 13.26 1.84 2.94
CA TYR A 243 14.50 2.32 2.37
C TYR A 243 14.78 3.79 2.70
N LYS A 244 13.82 4.68 2.43
CA LYS A 244 13.95 6.11 2.75
C LYS A 244 14.13 6.36 4.24
N SER A 245 13.45 5.57 5.09
CA SER A 245 13.55 5.69 6.54
C SER A 245 14.93 5.22 7.05
N SER A 246 15.44 4.12 6.50
CA SER A 246 16.77 3.58 6.80
C SER A 246 17.89 4.53 6.38
N LEU A 247 17.79 5.16 5.20
CA LEU A 247 18.75 6.16 4.77
C LEU A 247 18.76 7.38 5.69
N LYS A 248 17.58 7.90 6.06
CA LYS A 248 17.46 9.04 7.00
C LYS A 248 18.04 8.70 8.38
N LEU A 249 17.89 7.46 8.84
CA LEU A 249 18.48 7.01 10.09
C LEU A 249 20.02 6.99 10.01
N LYS A 250 20.59 6.35 8.97
CA LYS A 250 22.03 6.33 8.74
C LYS A 250 22.63 7.73 8.58
N GLU A 251 21.88 8.64 7.95
CA GLU A 251 22.26 10.03 7.80
C GLU A 251 22.38 10.71 9.17
N ARG A 252 21.37 10.53 10.04
CA ARG A 252 21.39 11.05 11.41
C ARG A 252 22.57 10.51 12.20
N GLU A 253 22.81 9.20 12.15
CA GLU A 253 23.93 8.55 12.82
C GLU A 253 25.30 9.09 12.33
N LYS A 254 25.46 9.32 11.02
CA LYS A 254 26.69 9.91 10.46
C LYS A 254 26.89 11.35 10.94
N LYS A 255 25.81 12.15 11.01
CA LYS A 255 25.85 13.51 11.56
C LYS A 255 26.23 13.53 13.04
N GLU A 256 25.63 12.65 13.84
CA GLU A 256 25.96 12.51 15.26
C GLU A 256 27.41 12.10 15.47
N ARG A 257 27.94 11.17 14.66
CA ARG A 257 29.36 10.80 14.69
C ARG A 257 30.27 11.98 14.32
N LEU A 258 29.96 12.71 13.24
CA LEU A 258 30.74 13.89 12.86
C LEU A 258 30.73 14.98 13.94
N HIS A 259 29.57 15.23 14.55
CA HIS A 259 29.45 16.17 15.66
C HIS A 259 30.26 15.71 16.88
N LYS A 260 30.23 14.41 17.19
CA LYS A 260 31.04 13.82 18.25
C LYS A 260 32.53 14.01 17.97
N TYR A 261 33.01 13.68 16.78
CA TYR A 261 34.41 13.90 16.37
C TYR A 261 34.81 15.38 16.41
N ALA A 262 33.96 16.28 15.91
CA ALA A 262 34.23 17.72 15.96
C ALA A 262 34.30 18.23 17.40
N SER A 263 33.40 17.77 18.28
CA SER A 263 33.40 18.14 19.70
C SER A 263 34.61 17.56 20.44
N GLU A 264 34.99 16.32 20.18
CA GLU A 264 36.16 15.67 20.79
C GLU A 264 37.46 16.31 20.30
N ASN A 265 37.57 16.62 19.01
CA ASN A 265 38.72 17.34 18.47
C ASN A 265 38.79 18.75 19.02
N THR A 266 37.67 19.48 19.11
CA THR A 266 37.65 20.81 19.73
C THR A 266 38.07 20.74 21.20
N ILE A 267 37.62 19.72 21.94
CA ILE A 267 38.02 19.48 23.33
C ILE A 267 39.51 19.10 23.42
N GLN A 268 40.04 18.28 22.52
CA GLN A 268 41.47 17.95 22.48
C GLN A 268 42.31 19.18 22.12
N THR A 269 41.90 19.98 21.15
CA THR A 269 42.54 21.26 20.83
C THR A 269 42.48 22.20 22.03
N TYR A 270 41.35 22.29 22.74
CA TYR A 270 41.21 23.14 23.94
C TYR A 270 42.05 22.61 25.12
N LYS A 271 42.15 21.29 25.31
CA LYS A 271 43.03 20.67 26.32
C LYS A 271 44.49 20.91 25.98
N ASN A 272 44.88 20.77 24.72
CA ASN A 272 46.23 21.06 24.25
C ASN A 272 46.57 22.54 24.37
N LEU A 273 45.64 23.45 24.06
CA LEU A 273 45.78 24.90 24.26
C LEU A 273 45.84 25.28 25.73
N LYS A 274 45.12 24.59 26.62
CA LYS A 274 45.22 24.81 28.07
C LYS A 274 46.56 24.30 28.63
N LEU A 275 47.05 23.18 28.11
CA LEU A 275 48.37 22.64 28.46
C LEU A 275 49.50 23.53 27.91
N GLU A 276 49.35 24.05 26.69
CA GLU A 276 50.25 25.03 26.10
C GLU A 276 50.19 26.37 26.83
N ARG A 277 49.02 26.88 27.23
CA ARG A 277 48.93 28.08 28.07
C ARG A 277 49.66 27.92 29.40
N SER A 278 49.60 26.74 30.02
CA SER A 278 50.39 26.47 31.23
C SER A 278 51.91 26.39 30.99
N LYS A 279 52.34 26.17 29.74
CA LYS A 279 53.76 26.24 29.33
C LYS A 279 54.17 27.61 28.79
N LEU A 280 53.23 28.39 28.24
CA LEU A 280 53.45 29.73 27.70
C LEU A 280 53.48 30.81 28.78
N THR A 281 52.89 30.61 29.96
CA THR A 281 53.15 31.49 31.13
C THR A 281 54.63 31.45 31.57
N ILE A 282 55.45 30.54 31.03
CA ILE A 282 56.91 30.49 31.23
C ILE A 282 57.68 31.06 30.03
N LYS A 283 57.04 31.30 28.87
CA LYS A 283 57.73 31.71 27.62
C LYS A 283 57.21 32.98 26.94
N GLU A 284 56.10 33.58 27.38
CA GLU A 284 55.57 34.86 26.88
C GLU A 284 56.28 36.07 27.53
N ALA A 285 57.61 36.09 27.41
CA ALA A 285 58.43 37.29 27.60
C ALA A 285 59.01 37.82 26.28
N LEU A 286 58.78 37.18 25.14
CA LEU A 286 59.35 37.65 23.87
C LEU A 286 58.48 37.29 22.66
N ALA A 287 58.18 38.35 21.92
CA ALA A 287 57.97 38.42 20.47
C ALA A 287 56.54 38.37 19.93
N ASP A 288 56.36 39.30 19.00
CA ASP A 288 55.17 39.89 18.43
C ASP A 288 55.20 39.67 16.90
N GLU A 289 54.08 39.97 16.24
CA GLU A 289 53.85 40.22 14.81
C GLU A 289 53.59 39.10 13.76
N ASN A 290 52.38 39.22 13.20
CA ASN A 290 51.99 39.30 11.77
C ASN A 290 51.84 38.07 10.84
N SER A 291 50.61 37.90 10.35
CA SER A 291 50.18 38.00 8.93
C SER A 291 49.36 36.84 8.32
N ASP A 292 48.47 37.27 7.42
CA ASP A 292 47.34 36.62 6.74
C ASP A 292 47.69 35.66 5.58
N ILE A 293 46.70 34.85 5.15
CA ILE A 293 46.12 34.79 3.78
C ILE A 293 45.50 33.40 3.46
N ALA A 294 44.31 33.47 2.87
CA ALA A 294 43.44 32.40 2.41
C ALA A 294 43.88 31.73 1.09
N ASN A 295 43.38 30.51 0.81
CA ASN A 295 42.83 30.17 -0.51
C ASN A 295 42.03 28.85 -0.51
N LYS A 296 40.95 28.85 -1.30
CA LYS A 296 39.88 27.86 -1.38
C LYS A 296 39.80 27.39 -2.84
N SER A 297 39.89 26.09 -3.11
CA SER A 297 39.78 25.54 -4.47
C SER A 297 38.44 24.85 -4.72
N GLU A 298 37.94 25.09 -5.92
CA GLU A 298 36.63 24.76 -6.48
C GLU A 298 36.67 23.42 -7.24
N TYR A 299 35.70 22.53 -7.01
CA TYR A 299 35.45 21.37 -7.88
C TYR A 299 33.94 21.20 -8.11
N LEU A 300 33.60 21.10 -9.39
CA LEU A 300 32.28 21.17 -10.01
C LEU A 300 31.67 19.75 -10.16
N TYR A 301 30.46 19.48 -9.66
CA TYR A 301 29.71 18.23 -10.00
C TYR A 301 28.18 18.35 -9.87
N TYR A 302 27.50 18.06 -11.00
CA TYR A 302 26.09 17.71 -11.28
C TYR A 302 24.97 18.27 -10.38
N SER A 303 24.06 19.01 -11.04
CA SER A 303 22.80 19.55 -10.51
C SER A 303 21.64 18.61 -10.85
N ASP A 304 21.04 18.03 -9.81
CA ASP A 304 19.66 17.54 -9.85
C ASP A 304 18.73 18.73 -9.53
N THR A 305 17.77 18.95 -10.40
CA THR A 305 16.73 19.99 -10.23
C THR A 305 15.68 19.52 -9.24
N GLU A 306 15.73 20.05 -8.02
CA GLU A 306 14.61 20.03 -7.07
C GLU A 306 14.01 21.44 -6.94
N THR A 307 12.69 21.53 -7.10
CA THR A 307 11.89 22.74 -6.93
C THR A 307 11.74 23.12 -5.45
N PRO A 308 11.73 24.42 -5.08
CA PRO A 308 11.72 24.85 -3.69
C PRO A 308 10.29 24.94 -3.12
N ASP A 309 10.05 24.24 -2.00
CA ASP A 309 8.90 24.51 -1.12
C ASP A 309 9.37 25.22 0.16
N SER A 310 9.06 26.52 0.21
CA SER A 310 8.78 27.44 1.32
C SER A 310 9.26 27.14 2.77
N GLN A 311 10.27 27.93 3.16
CA GLN A 311 10.46 28.73 4.39
C GLN A 311 9.98 28.22 5.77
N ALA A 312 10.94 27.73 6.56
CA ALA A 312 11.15 28.13 7.94
C ALA A 312 12.66 28.14 8.25
N SER A 313 13.18 29.32 8.57
CA SER A 313 14.61 29.63 8.65
C SER A 313 15.28 29.00 9.88
N SER A 314 16.11 27.99 9.66
CA SER A 314 17.28 27.72 10.50
C SER A 314 18.49 27.57 9.59
N SER A 315 19.49 28.41 9.79
CA SER A 315 20.67 28.62 8.94
C SER A 315 21.69 27.47 9.01
N THR A 316 21.22 26.22 8.99
CA THR A 316 22.10 25.07 8.80
C THR A 316 22.17 24.81 7.30
N SER A 317 23.34 25.07 6.72
CA SER A 317 23.67 24.76 5.34
C SER A 317 23.16 23.37 4.97
N SER A 318 22.12 23.31 4.13
CA SER A 318 21.56 22.07 3.60
C SER A 318 22.55 21.47 2.62
N ILE A 319 23.61 20.83 3.13
CA ILE A 319 24.50 19.99 2.34
C ILE A 319 23.60 19.01 1.59
N ASN A 320 23.75 18.94 0.27
CA ASN A 320 22.91 18.12 -0.58
C ASN A 320 23.25 16.63 -0.31
N PHE A 321 22.59 16.06 0.70
CA PHE A 321 22.97 14.80 1.35
C PHE A 321 22.68 13.56 0.49
N SER A 322 22.03 13.72 -0.66
CA SER A 322 21.97 12.70 -1.72
C SER A 322 23.37 12.24 -2.15
N LYS A 323 24.42 13.04 -1.90
CA LYS A 323 25.84 12.70 -2.15
C LYS A 323 26.55 11.97 -0.99
N LEU A 324 25.94 11.77 0.18
CA LEU A 324 26.63 11.18 1.34
C LEU A 324 26.87 9.67 1.27
N PHE A 325 26.09 8.98 0.45
CA PHE A 325 26.10 7.53 0.34
C PHE A 325 26.50 7.13 -1.06
N THR A 326 27.38 6.14 -1.16
CA THR A 326 27.77 5.60 -2.45
C THR A 326 26.58 4.87 -3.12
N PRO A 327 26.58 4.71 -4.45
CA PRO A 327 25.56 3.91 -5.13
C PRO A 327 25.42 2.49 -4.56
N GLU A 328 26.52 1.87 -4.15
CA GLU A 328 26.56 0.52 -3.56
C GLU A 328 25.87 0.50 -2.20
N GLU A 329 26.11 1.49 -1.34
CA GLU A 329 25.45 1.62 -0.04
C GLU A 329 23.94 1.84 -0.20
N LYS A 330 23.54 2.65 -1.20
CA LYS A 330 22.13 2.87 -1.53
C LYS A 330 21.48 1.57 -2.01
N GLN A 331 22.13 0.84 -2.91
CA GLN A 331 21.63 -0.43 -3.43
C GLN A 331 21.51 -1.47 -2.30
N PHE A 332 22.53 -1.59 -1.44
CA PHE A 332 22.50 -2.47 -0.28
C PHE A 332 21.35 -2.15 0.68
N CYS A 333 21.14 -0.86 1.00
CA CYS A 333 20.01 -0.43 1.84
C CYS A 333 18.66 -0.78 1.21
N HIS A 334 18.53 -0.61 -0.11
CA HIS A 334 17.32 -0.94 -0.84
C HIS A 334 17.05 -2.45 -0.82
N ASP A 335 18.05 -3.28 -1.08
CA ASP A 335 17.93 -4.73 -1.08
C ASP A 335 17.62 -5.29 0.32
N HIS A 336 18.22 -4.72 1.37
CA HIS A 336 17.89 -5.05 2.75
C HIS A 336 16.44 -4.70 3.08
N SER A 337 15.96 -3.53 2.64
CA SER A 337 14.56 -3.11 2.82
C SER A 337 13.61 -4.07 2.10
N ARG A 338 13.95 -4.45 0.86
CA ARG A 338 13.19 -5.40 0.04
C ARG A 338 13.10 -6.79 0.70
N LEU A 339 14.21 -7.28 1.24
CA LEU A 339 14.27 -8.56 1.95
C LEU A 339 13.43 -8.52 3.22
N ALA A 340 13.51 -7.44 4.00
CA ALA A 340 12.71 -7.26 5.21
C ALA A 340 11.20 -7.33 4.93
N VAL A 341 10.73 -6.68 3.85
CA VAL A 341 9.33 -6.76 3.43
C VAL A 341 8.94 -8.19 3.07
N ARG A 342 9.78 -8.90 2.29
CA ARG A 342 9.53 -10.29 1.90
C ARG A 342 9.40 -11.21 3.11
N ILE A 343 10.37 -11.17 4.02
CA ILE A 343 10.36 -11.99 5.24
C ILE A 343 9.08 -11.75 6.04
N ARG A 344 8.65 -10.49 6.15
CA ARG A 344 7.42 -10.15 6.88
C ARG A 344 6.17 -10.73 6.21
N ILE A 345 6.04 -10.66 4.89
CA ILE A 345 4.91 -11.25 4.16
C ILE A 345 4.90 -12.78 4.33
N GLU A 346 6.04 -13.45 4.22
CA GLU A 346 6.11 -14.92 4.38
C GLU A 346 5.69 -15.36 5.79
N ARG A 347 6.10 -14.62 6.83
CA ARG A 347 5.62 -14.86 8.21
C ARG A 347 4.11 -14.73 8.32
N GLU A 348 3.52 -13.74 7.65
CA GLU A 348 2.05 -13.59 7.65
C GLU A 348 1.35 -14.70 6.88
N ARG A 349 1.93 -15.20 5.78
CA ARG A 349 1.38 -16.35 5.05
C ARG A 349 1.30 -17.58 5.94
N THR A 350 2.34 -17.85 6.73
CA THR A 350 2.31 -18.98 7.67
C THR A 350 1.21 -18.81 8.71
N VAL A 351 1.05 -17.60 9.27
CA VAL A 351 0.00 -17.31 10.27
C VAL A 351 -1.40 -17.47 9.69
N VAL A 352 -1.65 -16.94 8.48
CA VAL A 352 -2.96 -17.05 7.82
C VAL A 352 -3.28 -18.50 7.46
N SER A 353 -2.29 -19.25 6.96
CA SER A 353 -2.47 -20.67 6.62
C SER A 353 -2.83 -21.49 7.85
N THR A 354 -2.20 -21.24 9.01
CA THR A 354 -2.52 -21.95 10.25
C THR A 354 -3.88 -21.62 10.83
N LYS A 355 -4.45 -20.44 10.53
CA LYS A 355 -5.80 -20.06 10.96
C LYS A 355 -6.91 -20.67 10.07
N SER A 356 -6.55 -21.14 8.88
CA SER A 356 -7.50 -21.63 7.87
C SER A 356 -7.58 -23.16 7.82
N ALA A 357 -6.63 -23.85 8.45
CA ALA A 357 -6.66 -25.28 8.72
C ALA A 357 -7.34 -25.52 10.06
#